data_AF-A0A127T573-F1
#
_entry.id   AF-A0A127T573-F1
#
_cell.length_a   1.000
_cell.length_b   1.000
_cell.length_c   1.000
_cell.angle_alpha   90.00
_cell.angle_beta   90.00
_cell.angle_gamma   90.00
#
_symmetry.space_group_name_H-M   'P 1'
#
loop_
_entity.id
_entity.type
_entity.pdbx_description
1 polymer ?
#
loop_
_entity_poly.entity_id
_entity_poly.type
_entity_poly.pdbx_seq_one_letter_code
_entity_poly.pdbx_strand_id
1 'polypeptide(L)' 'MAINAGPEFKFNESISFMVACKDQEEIDHYWEKLSAVPESEQCGWLKDKYGLSWQIIPENMGELMQGPNAFAAMMQMKK' A
#
# COMPACT_ATOMS: atom_id res chain seq x y z
N MET A 1 20.29 -17.21 3.45
CA MET A 1 19.50 -18.42 3.13
C MET A 1 18.04 -18.03 3.18
N ALA A 2 17.25 -18.33 2.14
CA ALA A 2 15.80 -18.10 2.11
C ALA A 2 15.10 -19.43 1.79
N ILE A 3 14.03 -19.75 2.50
CA ILE A 3 13.28 -21.01 2.35
C ILE A 3 11.85 -20.64 1.96
N ASN A 4 11.34 -21.22 0.87
CA ASN A 4 9.92 -21.15 0.51
C ASN A 4 9.20 -22.36 1.13
N ALA A 5 8.34 -22.13 2.11
CA ALA A 5 7.67 -23.17 2.90
C ALA A 5 6.46 -23.82 2.21
N GLY A 6 6.26 -23.57 0.92
CA GLY A 6 5.14 -24.11 0.14
C GLY A 6 3.83 -23.33 0.33
N PRO A 7 2.74 -23.74 -0.35
CA PRO A 7 1.52 -22.95 -0.51
C PRO A 7 0.65 -22.83 0.76
N GLU A 8 1.00 -23.55 1.83
CA GLU A 8 0.28 -23.48 3.10
C GLU A 8 0.53 -22.16 3.85
N PHE A 9 1.72 -21.57 3.67
CA PHE A 9 2.07 -20.30 4.28
C PHE A 9 1.83 -19.17 3.30
N LYS A 10 0.87 -18.30 3.63
CA LYS A 10 0.49 -17.16 2.80
C LYS A 10 0.78 -15.87 3.55
N PHE A 11 1.27 -14.86 2.83
CA PHE A 11 1.30 -13.52 3.36
C PHE A 11 -0.12 -13.05 3.67
N ASN A 12 -0.21 -12.27 4.73
CA ASN A 12 -1.41 -11.56 5.13
C ASN A 12 -1.00 -10.15 5.57
N GLU A 13 -1.99 -9.33 5.90
CA GLU A 13 -1.81 -7.93 6.25
C GLU A 13 -1.07 -7.71 7.57
N SER A 14 -0.76 -8.77 8.33
CA SER A 14 0.01 -8.67 9.57
C SER A 14 1.48 -8.28 9.32
N ILE A 15 1.96 -8.45 8.09
CA ILE A 15 3.27 -7.95 7.64
C ILE A 15 3.04 -7.11 6.38
N SER A 16 3.52 -5.87 6.41
CA SER A 16 3.52 -4.99 5.24
C SER A 16 4.79 -4.15 5.19
N PHE A 17 5.16 -3.74 3.98
CA PHE A 17 6.18 -2.72 3.78
C PHE A 17 5.54 -1.37 3.49
N MET A 18 6.13 -0.32 4.03
CA MET A 18 5.69 1.05 3.81
C MET A 18 6.73 1.78 2.95
N VAL A 19 6.25 2.44 1.90
CA VAL A 19 7.04 3.30 1.04
C VAL A 19 6.46 4.70 1.13
N ALA A 20 7.25 5.61 1.70
CA ALA A 20 6.92 7.01 1.73
C ALA A 20 7.36 7.65 0.40
N CYS A 21 6.42 8.29 -0.29
CA CYS A 21 6.60 8.86 -1.62
C CYS A 21 6.58 10.39 -1.57
N LYS A 22 7.46 11.03 -2.33
CA LYS A 22 7.61 12.50 -2.34
C LYS A 22 6.52 13.21 -3.12
N ASP A 23 6.01 12.55 -4.15
CA ASP A 23 5.03 13.10 -5.08
C ASP A 23 4.15 12.00 -5.68
N GLN A 24 3.19 12.42 -6.50
CA GLN A 24 2.26 11.52 -7.17
C GLN A 24 2.94 10.61 -8.21
N GLU A 25 4.06 11.04 -8.81
CA GLU A 25 4.78 10.23 -9.80
C GLU A 25 5.43 9.02 -9.15
N GLU A 26 6.01 9.17 -7.95
CA GLU A 26 6.53 8.05 -7.17
C GLU A 26 5.40 7.10 -6.73
N ILE A 27 4.26 7.64 -6.27
CA ILE A 27 3.09 6.81 -5.91
C ILE A 27 2.65 5.98 -7.10
N ASP A 28 2.45 6.60 -8.26
CA ASP A 28 2.01 5.94 -9.48
C ASP A 28 3.04 4.89 -9.94
N HIS A 29 4.34 5.20 -9.86
CA HIS A 29 5.42 4.28 -10.20
C HIS A 29 5.38 2.98 -9.39
N TYR A 30 5.23 3.07 -8.07
CA TYR A 30 5.15 1.89 -7.22
C TYR A 30 3.81 1.18 -7.38
N TRP A 31 2.72 1.94 -7.49
CA TRP A 31 1.38 1.38 -7.66
C TRP A 31 1.27 0.53 -8.92
N GLU A 32 1.72 1.03 -10.07
CA GLU A 32 1.67 0.32 -11.34
C GLU A 32 2.51 -0.96 -11.36
N LYS A 33 3.62 -0.97 -10.61
CA LYS A 33 4.53 -2.12 -10.57
C LYS A 33 4.12 -3.19 -9.57
N LEU A 34 3.54 -2.76 -8.45
CA LEU A 34 3.26 -3.64 -7.33
C LEU A 34 1.80 -4.04 -7.26
N SER A 35 0.83 -3.23 -7.69
CA SER A 35 -0.57 -3.63 -7.56
C SER A 35 -0.93 -4.77 -8.51
N ALA A 36 -1.27 -5.93 -7.95
CA ALA A 36 -1.67 -7.11 -8.70
C ALA A 36 -3.01 -7.72 -8.24
N VAL A 37 -3.57 -7.24 -7.12
CA VAL A 37 -4.83 -7.73 -6.54
C VAL A 37 -5.76 -6.53 -6.30
N PRO A 38 -6.64 -6.19 -7.26
CA PRO A 38 -7.48 -4.98 -7.20
C PRO A 38 -8.40 -4.91 -5.97
N GLU A 39 -8.84 -6.05 -5.44
CA GLU A 39 -9.69 -6.11 -4.25
C GLU A 39 -8.94 -5.73 -2.96
N SER A 40 -7.61 -5.72 -3.00
CA SER A 40 -6.76 -5.31 -1.88
C SER A 40 -6.34 -3.84 -1.94
N GLU A 41 -6.81 -3.10 -2.94
CA GLU A 41 -6.51 -1.68 -3.12
C GLU A 41 -7.42 -0.79 -2.27
N GLN A 42 -6.90 -0.23 -1.17
CA GLN A 42 -7.70 0.64 -0.29
C GLN A 42 -6.79 1.55 0.55
N CYS A 43 -7.06 2.85 0.59
CA CYS A 43 -6.37 3.81 1.46
C CYS A 43 -4.82 3.76 1.37
N GLY A 44 -4.26 3.64 0.17
CA GLY A 44 -2.81 3.52 -0.05
C GLY A 44 -2.26 2.09 0.11
N TRP A 45 -3.11 1.11 0.42
CA TRP A 45 -2.74 -0.30 0.47
C TRP A 45 -2.87 -0.96 -0.89
N LEU A 46 -1.95 -1.89 -1.19
CA LEU A 46 -2.04 -2.80 -2.32
C LEU A 46 -1.41 -4.14 -1.96
N LYS A 47 -1.64 -5.15 -2.81
CA LYS A 47 -0.89 -6.41 -2.76
C LYS A 47 -0.20 -6.70 -4.08
N ASP A 48 1.01 -7.22 -3.96
CA ASP A 48 1.76 -7.70 -5.11
C ASP A 48 1.37 -9.09 -5.58
N LYS A 49 1.94 -9.51 -6.72
CA LYS A 49 1.67 -10.81 -7.34
C LYS A 49 2.06 -12.00 -6.47
N TYR A 50 2.81 -11.79 -5.40
CA TYR A 50 3.20 -12.80 -4.41
C TYR A 50 2.28 -12.77 -3.17
N GLY A 51 1.33 -11.83 -3.10
CA GLY A 51 0.38 -11.67 -2.02
C GLY A 51 0.90 -10.84 -0.84
N LEU A 52 2.06 -10.21 -0.97
CA LEU A 52 2.64 -9.36 0.07
C LEU A 52 1.96 -8.00 0.08
N SER A 53 1.63 -7.51 1.27
CA SER A 53 0.97 -6.21 1.48
C SER A 53 1.97 -5.05 1.46
N TRP A 54 1.60 -3.98 0.78
CA TRP A 54 2.37 -2.73 0.69
C TRP A 54 1.49 -1.54 1.05
N GLN A 55 2.11 -0.52 1.62
CA GLN A 55 1.53 0.80 1.89
C GLN A 55 2.33 1.83 1.11
N ILE A 56 1.76 2.35 0.03
CA ILE A 56 2.36 3.40 -0.80
C ILE A 56 1.68 4.71 -0.40
N ILE A 57 2.35 5.52 0.41
CA ILE A 57 1.75 6.70 1.05
C ILE A 57 2.60 7.96 0.82
N PRO A 58 2.01 9.16 0.82
CA PRO A 58 2.77 10.41 0.78
C PRO A 58 3.66 10.58 2.02
N GLU A 59 4.87 11.13 1.86
CA GLU A 59 5.76 11.47 2.98
C GLU A 59 5.11 12.45 3.97
N ASN A 60 4.28 13.37 3.48
CA ASN A 60 3.57 14.36 4.28
C ASN A 60 2.19 13.89 4.80
N MET A 61 1.92 12.58 4.82
CA MET A 61 0.63 12.02 5.23
C MET A 61 0.16 12.51 6.61
N GLY A 62 1.09 12.70 7.55
CA GLY A 62 0.78 13.20 8.89
C GLY A 62 0.25 14.64 8.91
N GLU A 63 0.66 15.49 7.96
CA GLU A 63 0.14 16.85 7.81
C GLU A 63 -1.22 16.82 7.11
N LEU A 64 -1.36 16.01 6.06
CA LEU A 64 -2.63 15.82 5.35
C LEU A 64 -3.75 15.37 6.28
N MET A 65 -3.43 14.54 7.27
CA MET A 65 -4.39 14.03 8.27
C MET A 65 -4.88 15.07 9.29
N GLN A 66 -4.24 16.24 9.38
CA GLN A 66 -4.68 17.32 10.26
C GLN A 66 -5.79 18.17 9.64
N GLY A 67 -6.05 18.02 8.34
CA GLY A 67 -7.08 18.77 7.63
C GLY A 67 -8.50 18.38 8.04
N PRO A 68 -9.47 19.30 7.94
CA PRO A 68 -10.87 18.96 8.08
C PRO A 68 -11.26 17.92 7.01
N ASN A 69 -11.99 16.88 7.42
CA ASN A 69 -12.41 15.75 6.56
C ASN A 69 -11.28 14.86 6.01
N ALA A 70 -10.05 14.99 6.50
CA ALA A 70 -8.93 14.21 5.97
C ALA A 70 -9.15 12.68 6.03
N PHE A 71 -9.72 12.19 7.13
CA PHE A 71 -10.09 10.77 7.25
C PHE A 71 -11.15 10.34 6.24
N ALA A 72 -12.16 11.18 5.99
CA ALA A 72 -13.21 10.89 5.01
C ALA A 72 -12.63 10.87 3.58
N ALA A 73 -11.70 11.77 3.27
CA ALA A 73 -10.99 11.77 2.00
C ALA A 73 -10.14 10.50 1.84
N MET A 74 -9.37 10.12 2.86
CA MET A 74 -8.56 8.89 2.85
C MET A 74 -9.41 7.65 2.56
N MET A 75 -10.58 7.53 3.19
CA MET A 75 -11.47 6.38 3.00
C MET A 75 -12.02 6.23 1.57
N GLN A 76 -12.00 7.31 0.77
CA GLN A 76 -12.39 7.28 -0.64
C GLN A 76 -11.22 7.04 -1.59
N MET A 77 -9.98 7.11 -1.09
CA MET A 77 -8.78 6.91 -1.89
C MET A 77 -8.47 5.42 -2.04
N LYS A 78 -8.05 5.05 -3.24
CA LYS A 78 -7.41 3.76 -3.49
C LYS A 78 -5.89 3.96 -3.42
N LYS A 79 -5.37 4.77 -4.34
CA LYS A 79 -4.03 5.36 -4.35
C LYS A 79 -4.08 6.83 -3.98
#